data_AF-A0A1G4ILP2-F1
#
_entry.id   AF-A0A1G4ILP2-F1
#
_cell.length_a   1.000
_cell.length_b   1.000
_cell.length_c   1.000
_cell.angle_alpha   90.00
_cell.angle_beta   90.00
_cell.angle_gamma   90.00
#
_symmetry.space_group_name_H-M   'P 1'
#
loop_
_entity.id
_entity.type
_entity.pdbx_description
1 polymer ?
#
loop_
_entity_poly.entity_id
_entity_poly.type
_entity_poly.pdbx_seq_one_letter_code
_entity_poly.pdbx_strand_id
1 'polypeptide(L)'
;MVLLTVDSVSTSIYENLLTTLIQDIVARTAVNAQRIRSCYGDEVKPYYHDDLGKTDILGRPKQQDSSIYFHCENCNRDVSANRFAAHIERCLSRGRRR
;
A
#
# COMPACT_ATOMS: atom_id res chain seq x y z
N MET A 1 -24.12 46.59 7.67
CA MET A 1 -25.26 45.65 7.62
C MET A 1 -25.30 45.10 6.21
N VAL A 2 -24.94 43.83 6.00
CA VAL A 2 -24.94 43.23 4.65
C VAL A 2 -26.39 42.99 4.25
N LEU A 3 -26.77 43.43 3.06
CA LEU A 3 -28.11 43.24 2.51
C LEU A 3 -28.33 41.75 2.26
N LEU A 4 -29.34 41.18 2.90
CA LEU A 4 -29.66 39.76 2.79
C LEU A 4 -30.33 39.52 1.43
N THR A 5 -29.58 38.94 0.51
CA THR A 5 -30.06 38.49 -0.81
C THR A 5 -30.05 36.96 -0.87
N VAL A 6 -30.84 36.38 -1.78
CA VAL A 6 -30.81 34.92 -2.04
C VAL A 6 -29.38 34.44 -2.34
N ASP A 7 -28.62 35.24 -3.07
CA ASP A 7 -27.22 34.97 -3.40
C ASP A 7 -26.31 34.94 -2.15
N SER A 8 -26.45 35.93 -1.26
CA SER A 8 -25.67 35.97 -0.01
C SER A 8 -25.97 34.77 0.90
N VAL A 9 -27.23 34.33 0.97
CA VAL A 9 -27.63 33.17 1.76
C VAL A 9 -27.13 31.87 1.11
N SER A 10 -27.24 31.76 -0.21
CA SER A 10 -26.76 30.59 -0.96
C SER A 10 -25.24 30.43 -0.83
N THR A 11 -24.50 31.54 -0.91
CA THR A 11 -23.05 31.58 -0.68
C THR A 11 -22.71 31.15 0.74
N SER A 12 -23.44 31.66 1.75
CA SER A 12 -23.22 31.25 3.14
C SER A 12 -23.48 29.75 3.36
N ILE A 13 -24.53 29.19 2.76
CA ILE A 13 -24.81 27.74 2.83
C ILE A 13 -23.66 26.95 2.17
N TYR A 14 -23.24 27.37 0.98
CA TYR A 14 -22.13 26.74 0.26
C TYR A 14 -20.83 26.79 1.06
N GLU A 15 -20.49 27.93 1.66
CA GLU A 15 -19.31 28.09 2.51
C GLU A 15 -19.40 27.22 3.76
N ASN A 16 -20.56 27.12 4.40
CA ASN A 16 -20.76 26.22 5.55
C ASN A 16 -20.52 24.75 5.16
N LEU A 17 -21.03 24.32 4.01
CA LEU A 17 -20.83 22.96 3.52
C LEU A 17 -19.35 22.70 3.20
N LEU A 18 -18.70 23.60 2.46
CA LEU A 18 -17.30 23.47 2.10
C LEU A 18 -16.38 23.49 3.32
N THR A 19 -16.57 24.44 4.23
CA THR A 19 -15.71 24.58 5.41
C THR A 19 -15.87 23.37 6.33
N THR A 20 -17.09 22.86 6.52
CA THR A 20 -17.34 21.62 7.28
C THR A 20 -16.62 20.44 6.65
N LEU A 21 -16.69 20.30 5.31
CA LEU A 21 -16.04 19.20 4.60
C LEU A 21 -14.50 19.30 4.65
N ILE A 22 -13.95 20.50 4.48
CA ILE A 22 -12.50 20.75 4.58
C ILE A 22 -12.03 20.43 5.99
N GLN A 23 -12.74 20.88 7.02
CA GLN A 23 -12.39 20.62 8.42
C GLN A 23 -12.42 19.13 8.74
N ASP A 24 -13.42 18.38 8.25
CA ASP A 24 -13.48 16.92 8.44
C ASP A 24 -12.29 16.21 7.77
N ILE A 25 -11.98 16.55 6.52
CA ILE A 25 -10.83 15.96 5.79
C ILE A 25 -9.51 16.26 6.50
N VAL A 26 -9.30 17.52 6.91
CA VAL A 26 -8.07 17.94 7.58
C VAL A 26 -7.95 17.28 8.95
N ALA A 27 -9.02 17.21 9.74
CA ALA A 27 -9.01 16.54 11.03
C ALA A 27 -8.63 15.06 10.91
N ARG A 28 -9.23 14.33 9.95
CA ARG A 28 -8.93 12.92 9.72
C ARG A 28 -7.50 12.68 9.26
N THR A 29 -7.01 13.49 8.33
CA THR A 29 -5.64 13.36 7.82
C THR A 29 -4.60 13.70 8.89
N ALA A 30 -4.82 14.75 9.69
CA ALA A 30 -3.95 15.13 10.79
C ALA A 30 -3.89 14.06 11.89
N VAL A 31 -5.04 13.53 12.34
CA VAL A 31 -5.09 12.47 13.34
C VAL A 31 -4.40 11.20 12.85
N ASN A 32 -4.60 10.82 11.58
CA ASN A 32 -3.92 9.64 11.02
C ASN A 32 -2.41 9.83 10.94
N ALA A 33 -1.93 11.00 10.50
CA ALA A 33 -0.51 11.31 10.47
C ALA A 33 0.12 11.30 11.87
N GLN A 34 -0.58 11.87 12.86
CA GLN A 34 -0.15 11.85 14.25
C GLN A 34 -0.08 10.41 14.79
N ARG A 35 -1.07 9.58 14.49
CA ARG A 35 -1.10 8.17 14.89
C ARG A 35 0.07 7.37 14.29
N ILE A 36 0.41 7.62 13.02
CA ILE A 36 1.56 6.95 12.39
C ILE A 36 2.86 7.37 13.11
N ARG A 37 3.05 8.66 13.38
CA ARG A 37 4.23 9.14 14.11
C ARG A 37 4.32 8.58 15.53
N SER A 38 3.20 8.46 16.24
CA SER A 38 3.22 7.90 17.59
C SER A 38 3.51 6.40 17.61
N CYS A 39 3.04 5.63 16.61
CA CYS A 39 3.28 4.20 16.52
C CYS A 39 4.69 3.84 16.05
N TYR A 40 5.27 4.63 15.14
CA TYR A 40 6.50 4.27 14.42
C TYR A 40 7.67 5.26 14.64
N GLY A 41 7.46 6.29 15.48
CA GLY A 41 8.43 7.36 15.73
C GLY A 41 8.35 8.50 14.71
N ASP A 42 9.15 9.55 14.92
CA ASP A 42 9.16 10.72 14.04
C ASP A 42 9.93 10.50 12.73
N GLU A 43 10.76 9.45 12.64
CA GLU A 43 11.59 9.13 11.47
C GLU A 43 10.91 8.18 10.46
N VAL A 44 9.57 8.20 10.35
CA VAL A 44 8.88 7.39 9.33
C VAL A 44 9.24 7.89 7.94
N LYS A 45 10.16 7.18 7.29
CA LYS A 45 10.53 7.46 5.89
C LYS A 45 9.33 7.14 4.98
N PRO A 46 8.93 8.08 4.12
CA PRO A 46 7.93 7.77 3.09
C PRO A 46 8.46 6.66 2.17
N TYR A 47 7.53 5.93 1.55
CA TYR A 47 7.91 4.97 0.52
C TYR A 47 8.63 5.66 -0.63
N TYR A 48 9.59 4.97 -1.22
CA TYR A 48 10.28 5.44 -2.42
C TYR A 48 9.30 5.55 -3.58
N HIS A 49 9.34 6.69 -4.29
CA HIS A 49 8.54 6.93 -5.48
C HIS A 49 9.46 7.02 -6.69
N ASP A 50 9.13 6.25 -7.73
CA ASP A 50 9.87 6.19 -8.97
C ASP A 50 8.95 6.53 -10.14
N ASP A 51 9.20 7.67 -10.78
CA ASP A 51 8.40 8.14 -11.92
C ASP A 51 8.48 7.17 -13.12
N LEU A 52 9.55 6.37 -13.20
CA LEU A 52 9.75 5.40 -14.27
C LEU A 52 9.21 4.00 -13.93
N GLY A 53 8.76 3.77 -12.69
CA GLY A 53 8.20 2.50 -12.24
C GLY A 53 9.16 1.30 -12.31
N LYS A 54 10.46 1.51 -12.16
CA LYS A 54 11.49 0.46 -12.25
C LYS A 54 11.89 -0.11 -10.88
N THR A 55 11.62 0.64 -9.82
CA THR A 55 11.99 0.29 -8.45
C THR A 55 10.76 0.09 -7.57
N ASP A 56 10.94 -0.66 -6.49
CA ASP A 56 9.92 -0.94 -5.49
C ASP A 56 9.77 0.20 -4.46
N ILE A 57 8.91 0.00 -3.47
CA ILE A 57 8.63 0.94 -2.37
C ILE A 57 9.86 1.26 -1.49
N LEU A 58 10.94 0.48 -1.61
CA LEU A 58 12.22 0.68 -0.92
C LEU A 58 13.30 1.22 -1.86
N GLY A 59 12.96 1.55 -3.12
CA GLY A 59 13.90 2.03 -4.13
C GLY A 59 14.80 0.95 -4.70
N ARG A 60 14.43 -0.32 -4.59
CA ARG A 60 15.23 -1.46 -5.09
C ARG A 60 14.70 -1.91 -6.45
N PRO A 61 15.59 -2.28 -7.40
CA PRO A 61 15.15 -2.85 -8.66
C PRO A 61 14.53 -4.24 -8.45
N LYS A 62 13.71 -4.67 -9.41
CA LYS A 62 13.15 -6.03 -9.41
C LYS A 62 14.26 -7.08 -9.28
N GLN A 63 14.18 -7.90 -8.24
CA GLN A 63 15.08 -9.05 -8.06
C GLN A 63 14.80 -10.10 -9.13
N GLN A 64 15.85 -10.80 -9.57
CA GLN A 64 15.71 -11.85 -10.57
C GLN A 64 15.19 -13.12 -9.89
N ASP A 65 13.95 -13.53 -10.19
CA ASP A 65 13.31 -14.69 -9.54
C ASP A 65 14.07 -16.02 -9.71
N SER A 66 14.97 -16.13 -10.69
CA SER A 66 15.81 -17.32 -10.88
C SER A 66 16.99 -17.40 -9.91
N SER A 67 17.39 -16.32 -9.25
CA SER A 67 18.43 -16.33 -8.22
C SER A 67 17.89 -16.57 -6.81
N ILE A 68 16.57 -16.57 -6.64
CA ILE A 68 15.90 -16.87 -5.38
C ILE A 68 15.58 -18.36 -5.33
N TYR A 69 15.88 -19.01 -4.20
CA TYR A 69 15.61 -20.42 -3.97
C TYR A 69 14.73 -20.59 -2.74
N PHE A 70 13.76 -21.50 -2.81
CA PHE A 70 12.93 -21.92 -1.69
C PHE A 70 13.25 -23.36 -1.32
N HIS A 71 13.29 -23.61 -0.01
CA HIS A 71 13.43 -24.96 0.51
C HIS A 71 12.10 -25.72 0.39
N CYS A 72 12.13 -26.92 -0.20
CA CYS A 72 10.95 -27.78 -0.26
C CYS A 72 10.92 -28.76 0.91
N GLU A 73 10.04 -28.51 1.89
CA GLU A 73 9.84 -29.38 3.07
C GLU A 73 9.38 -30.82 2.75
N ASN A 74 8.86 -31.08 1.54
CA ASN A 74 8.40 -32.42 1.16
C ASN A 74 9.54 -33.32 0.65
N CYS A 75 10.60 -32.75 0.07
CA CYS A 75 11.69 -33.55 -0.51
C CYS A 75 13.09 -33.04 -0.14
N ASN A 76 13.17 -32.05 0.75
CA ASN A 76 14.39 -31.43 1.25
C ASN A 76 15.34 -30.93 0.15
N ARG A 77 14.77 -30.46 -0.97
CA ARG A 77 15.52 -29.87 -2.08
C ARG A 77 15.30 -28.37 -2.13
N ASP A 78 16.36 -27.64 -2.42
CA ASP A 78 16.27 -26.22 -2.75
C ASP A 78 15.88 -26.07 -4.21
N VAL A 79 14.81 -25.32 -4.45
CA VAL A 79 14.17 -25.18 -5.76
C VAL A 79 14.09 -23.69 -6.08
N SER A 80 14.50 -23.32 -7.29
CA SER A 80 14.40 -21.92 -7.72
C SER A 80 12.95 -21.43 -7.64
N ALA A 81 12.75 -20.20 -7.19
CA ALA A 81 11.43 -19.62 -6.93
C ALA A 81 10.52 -19.69 -8.16
N ASN A 82 11.08 -19.35 -9.33
CA ASN A 82 10.38 -19.42 -10.61
C ASN A 82 9.99 -20.85 -11.08
N ARG A 83 10.50 -21.91 -10.44
CA ARG A 83 10.17 -23.32 -10.75
C ARG A 83 9.41 -24.01 -9.62
N PHE A 84 9.15 -23.32 -8.51
CA PHE A 84 8.56 -23.92 -7.32
C PHE A 84 7.17 -24.51 -7.59
N ALA A 85 6.31 -23.84 -8.35
CA ALA A 85 4.98 -24.36 -8.71
C ALA A 85 5.05 -25.70 -9.48
N ALA A 86 5.84 -25.73 -10.57
CA ALA A 86 6.05 -26.95 -11.37
C ALA A 86 6.74 -28.06 -10.56
N HIS A 87 7.58 -27.70 -9.59
CA HIS A 87 8.15 -28.66 -8.65
C HIS A 87 7.07 -29.27 -7.77
N ILE A 88 6.23 -28.46 -7.12
CA ILE A 88 5.18 -28.92 -6.21
C ILE A 88 4.22 -29.89 -6.90
N GLU A 89 3.80 -29.60 -8.13
CA GLU A 89 2.97 -30.52 -8.93
C GLU A 89 3.58 -31.92 -9.03
N ARG A 90 4.88 -32.01 -9.34
CA ARG A 90 5.57 -33.30 -9.49
C ARG A 90 5.93 -33.94 -8.16
N CYS A 91 6.31 -33.12 -7.18
CA CYS A 91 6.80 -33.53 -5.88
C CYS A 91 5.67 -34.15 -5.05
N LEU A 92 4.50 -33.50 -5.04
CA LEU A 92 3.32 -33.99 -4.33
C LEU A 92 2.56 -35.08 -5.10
N SER A 93 2.54 -35.04 -6.44
CA SER A 93 1.85 -36.09 -7.24
C SER A 93 2.57 -37.43 -7.24
N ARG A 94 3.83 -37.50 -6.79
CA ARG A 94 4.57 -38.78 -6.69
C ARG A 94 3.90 -39.80 -5.76
N GLY A 95 3.10 -39.36 -4.78
CA GLY A 95 2.31 -40.25 -3.92
C GLY A 95 0.94 -40.66 -4.49
N ARG A 96 0.50 -40.07 -5.61
CA ARG A 96 -0.85 -40.26 -6.18
C ARG A 96 -0.91 -41.27 -7.34
N ARG A 97 0.22 -41.87 -7.70
CA ARG A 97 0.28 -43.04 -8.60
C ARG A 97 0.23 -44.33 -7.76
N ARG A 98 -0.92 -44.60 -7.14
CA ARG A 98 -1.32 -45.92 -6.64
C ARG A 98 -2.81 -46.05 -6.81
#